data_AF-A0A370B1R8-F1
#
_entry.id   AF-A0A370B1R8-F1
#
_cell.length_a   1.000
_cell.length_b   1.000
_cell.length_c   1.000
_cell.angle_alpha   90.00
_cell.angle_beta   90.00
_cell.angle_gamma   90.00
#
_symmetry.space_group_name_H-M   'P 1'
#
loop_
_entity.id
_entity.type
_entity.pdbx_description
1 polymer ?
#
loop_
_entity_poly.entity_id
_entity_poly.type
_entity_poly.pdbx_seq_one_letter_code
_entity_poly.pdbx_strand_id
1 'polypeptide(L)'
;MTDSHYITEPDSLTGDFCLARIRSMAGSITKKGKAARLKILDNSIKLFEELGYKETTIKEICRASAVGVGTFYHYFSSKQDILDEFIAFEQEEILKEITEYEDPSFIKKINKLLEILFKYIELKGKEFMAAFLAKNMTNPQPENIFKVYNVREILRALLHDGEAAGQFRCVESPDYVCEILATMVIGYLSFWSSLRDSGKSEEELEQYRKNLSVLISTLLC
;
A
#
# COMPACT_ATOMS: atom_id res chain seq x y z
N MET A 1 -18.17 -22.77 -30.99
CA MET A 1 -19.49 -22.45 -30.41
C MET A 1 -19.52 -23.14 -29.06
N THR A 2 -18.93 -22.50 -28.02
CA THR A 2 -19.61 -21.65 -27.02
C THR A 2 -20.51 -22.55 -26.13
N ASP A 3 -20.33 -22.71 -24.82
CA ASP A 3 -19.88 -21.74 -23.83
C ASP A 3 -19.20 -22.36 -22.59
N SER A 4 -18.25 -21.57 -22.09
CA SER A 4 -17.58 -21.66 -20.80
C SER A 4 -18.49 -21.02 -19.74
N HIS A 5 -18.88 -21.80 -18.73
CA HIS A 5 -19.38 -21.26 -17.46
C HIS A 5 -18.30 -21.42 -16.39
N TYR A 6 -17.32 -20.52 -16.41
CA TYR A 6 -16.55 -20.21 -15.22
C TYR A 6 -17.33 -19.18 -14.41
N ILE A 7 -17.91 -19.65 -13.32
CA ILE A 7 -18.37 -18.82 -12.22
C ILE A 7 -17.10 -18.28 -11.56
N THR A 8 -16.77 -17.01 -11.79
CA THR A 8 -15.80 -16.27 -10.97
C THR A 8 -16.51 -15.87 -9.69
N GLU A 9 -16.09 -16.44 -8.56
CA GLU A 9 -16.39 -15.91 -7.23
C GLU A 9 -15.85 -14.47 -7.14
N PRO A 10 -16.57 -13.53 -6.50
CA PRO A 10 -16.03 -12.20 -6.23
C PRO A 10 -15.00 -12.31 -5.09
N ASP A 11 -13.72 -12.16 -5.43
CA ASP A 11 -12.62 -11.96 -4.47
C ASP A 11 -12.93 -10.73 -3.59
N SER A 12 -13.51 -10.99 -2.42
CA SER A 12 -13.90 -9.98 -1.44
C SER A 12 -12.70 -9.55 -0.59
N LEU A 13 -11.79 -8.82 -1.23
CA LEU A 13 -10.89 -7.87 -0.56
C LEU A 13 -11.50 -6.46 -0.51
N THR A 14 -12.80 -6.33 -0.80
CA THR A 14 -13.51 -5.07 -0.93
C THR A 14 -13.94 -4.54 0.44
N GLY A 15 -13.40 -3.37 0.84
CA GLY A 15 -13.97 -2.41 1.79
C GLY A 15 -14.28 -2.86 3.22
N ASP A 16 -15.09 -3.92 3.40
CA ASP A 16 -15.75 -4.35 4.63
C ASP A 16 -14.80 -4.79 5.75
N PHE A 17 -13.63 -5.35 5.42
CA PHE A 17 -12.60 -5.73 6.41
C PHE A 17 -11.83 -4.52 6.97
N CYS A 18 -11.58 -3.51 6.14
CA CYS A 18 -11.05 -2.19 6.52
C CYS A 18 -11.89 -1.56 7.65
N LEU A 19 -13.21 -1.77 7.59
CA LEU A 19 -14.20 -1.16 8.48
C LEU A 19 -14.18 -1.72 9.89
N ALA A 20 -13.77 -2.97 10.08
CA ALA A 20 -13.85 -3.64 11.38
C ALA A 20 -12.78 -3.11 12.36
N ARG A 21 -11.60 -2.74 11.86
CA ARG A 21 -10.40 -2.44 12.66
C ARG A 21 -10.22 -0.95 12.96
N ILE A 22 -10.58 -0.06 12.03
CA ILE A 22 -10.58 1.41 12.23
C ILE A 22 -11.58 1.84 13.32
N ARG A 23 -12.62 1.03 13.56
CA ARG A 23 -13.55 1.18 14.71
C ARG A 23 -12.84 1.22 16.07
N SER A 24 -11.63 0.66 16.19
CA SER A 24 -10.89 0.53 17.45
C SER A 24 -9.96 1.71 17.80
N MET A 25 -9.56 2.55 16.83
CA MET A 25 -8.42 3.48 17.00
C MET A 25 -8.75 4.96 17.30
N ALA A 26 -10.00 5.34 17.56
CA ALA A 26 -10.34 6.74 17.87
C ALA A 26 -10.73 6.95 19.35
N GLY A 27 -9.80 7.49 20.14
CA GLY A 27 -10.10 8.14 21.43
C GLY A 27 -10.74 9.52 21.25
N SER A 28 -11.67 9.88 22.14
CA SER A 28 -12.36 11.20 22.23
C SER A 28 -13.32 11.61 21.08
N ILE A 29 -14.11 10.67 20.54
CA ILE A 29 -15.23 11.02 19.65
C ILE A 29 -16.51 10.34 20.17
N THR A 30 -17.63 11.06 20.20
CA THR A 30 -18.94 10.49 20.54
C THR A 30 -19.28 9.33 19.61
N LYS A 31 -20.11 8.38 20.04
CA LYS A 31 -20.55 7.24 19.20
C LYS A 31 -21.10 7.69 17.84
N LYS A 32 -21.83 8.81 17.82
CA LYS A 32 -22.36 9.43 16.59
C LYS A 32 -21.24 10.01 15.71
N GLY A 33 -20.24 10.66 16.30
CA GLY A 33 -19.12 11.20 15.53
C GLY A 33 -18.22 10.11 14.93
N LYS A 34 -17.99 9.01 15.66
CA LYS A 34 -17.29 7.84 15.13
C LYS A 34 -17.99 7.26 13.90
N ALA A 35 -19.31 7.13 13.97
CA ALA A 35 -20.10 6.63 12.84
C ALA A 35 -20.03 7.57 11.62
N ALA A 36 -20.02 8.90 11.83
CA ALA A 36 -19.88 9.86 10.74
C ALA A 36 -18.49 9.82 10.09
N ARG A 37 -17.43 9.77 10.90
CA ARG A 37 -16.04 9.63 10.42
C ARG A 37 -15.86 8.37 9.59
N LEU A 38 -16.35 7.23 10.09
CA LEU A 38 -16.32 5.96 9.36
C LEU A 38 -17.07 6.05 8.04
N LYS A 39 -18.30 6.56 8.03
CA LYS A 39 -19.05 6.76 6.78
C LYS A 39 -18.28 7.57 5.74
N ILE A 40 -17.59 8.64 6.18
CA ILE A 40 -16.77 9.45 5.27
C ILE A 40 -15.63 8.64 4.69
N LEU A 41 -14.91 7.88 5.52
CA LEU A 41 -13.81 7.03 5.09
C LEU A 41 -14.29 5.96 4.10
N ASP A 42 -15.34 5.21 4.45
CA ASP A 42 -15.86 4.08 3.68
C ASP A 42 -16.31 4.51 2.29
N ASN A 43 -17.06 5.62 2.21
CA ASN A 43 -17.52 6.13 0.92
C ASN A 43 -16.39 6.75 0.10
N SER A 44 -15.36 7.30 0.76
CA SER A 44 -14.19 7.83 0.05
C SER A 44 -13.39 6.72 -0.61
N ILE A 45 -13.15 5.61 0.08
CA ILE A 45 -12.44 4.44 -0.47
C ILE A 45 -13.19 3.91 -1.69
N LYS A 46 -14.51 3.69 -1.57
CA LYS A 46 -15.34 3.24 -2.70
C LYS A 46 -15.27 4.19 -3.89
N LEU A 47 -15.37 5.50 -3.64
CA LEU A 47 -15.26 6.49 -4.73
C LEU A 47 -13.86 6.52 -5.35
N PHE A 48 -12.80 6.32 -4.57
CA PHE A 48 -11.44 6.22 -5.11
C PHE A 48 -11.27 4.99 -6.01
N GLU A 49 -11.91 3.86 -5.67
CA GLU A 49 -11.92 2.65 -6.49
C GLU A 49 -12.79 2.79 -7.75
N GLU A 50 -13.95 3.43 -7.64
CA GLU A 50 -14.92 3.57 -8.74
C GLU A 50 -14.56 4.68 -9.74
N LEU A 51 -14.12 5.84 -9.24
CA LEU A 51 -13.90 7.05 -10.05
C LEU A 51 -12.41 7.40 -10.20
N GLY A 52 -11.54 6.80 -9.40
CA GLY A 52 -10.15 7.22 -9.26
C GLY A 52 -9.97 8.32 -8.21
N TYR A 53 -8.79 8.31 -7.57
CA TYR A 53 -8.44 9.27 -6.52
C TYR A 53 -8.49 10.73 -7.00
N LYS A 54 -8.00 11.00 -8.22
CA LYS A 54 -7.91 12.37 -8.76
C LYS A 54 -9.29 12.98 -8.99
N GLU A 55 -10.17 12.23 -9.64
CA GLU A 55 -11.51 12.67 -10.03
C GLU A 55 -12.47 12.79 -8.85
N THR A 56 -12.28 12.02 -7.79
CA THR A 56 -13.13 12.08 -6.59
C THR A 56 -13.02 13.43 -5.88
N THR A 57 -14.14 14.13 -5.71
CA THR A 57 -14.21 15.42 -4.99
C THR A 57 -14.70 15.27 -3.55
N ILE A 58 -14.31 16.20 -2.66
CA ILE A 58 -14.83 16.26 -1.28
C ILE A 58 -16.35 16.42 -1.27
N LYS A 59 -16.93 17.13 -2.27
CA LYS A 59 -18.38 17.28 -2.39
C LYS A 59 -19.08 15.95 -2.68
N GLU A 60 -18.51 15.12 -3.54
CA GLU A 60 -19.05 13.78 -3.84
C GLU A 60 -18.94 12.86 -2.64
N ILE A 61 -17.81 12.89 -1.93
CA ILE A 61 -17.63 12.17 -0.67
C ILE A 61 -18.69 12.57 0.35
N CYS A 62 -18.90 13.88 0.53
CA CYS A 62 -19.91 14.40 1.46
C CYS A 62 -21.32 13.93 1.09
N ARG A 63 -21.66 13.99 -0.20
CA ARG A 63 -22.95 13.54 -0.74
C ARG A 63 -23.15 12.04 -0.50
N ALA A 64 -22.17 11.21 -0.84
CA ALA A 64 -22.22 9.76 -0.66
C ALA A 64 -22.32 9.37 0.83
N SER A 65 -21.67 10.14 1.70
CA SER A 65 -21.66 9.91 3.15
C SER A 65 -22.88 10.48 3.89
N ALA A 66 -23.74 11.23 3.19
CA ALA A 66 -24.85 12.00 3.77
C ALA A 66 -24.39 12.94 4.91
N VAL A 67 -23.29 13.66 4.71
CA VAL A 67 -22.75 14.65 5.64
C VAL A 67 -22.57 16.03 4.99
N GLY A 68 -22.51 17.08 5.80
CA GLY A 68 -22.17 18.42 5.31
C GLY A 68 -20.66 18.60 5.13
N VAL A 69 -20.25 19.55 4.28
CA VAL A 69 -18.83 19.87 4.03
C VAL A 69 -18.10 20.28 5.32
N GLY A 70 -18.74 21.06 6.20
CA GLY A 70 -18.16 21.40 7.51
C GLY A 70 -17.94 20.17 8.41
N THR A 71 -18.79 19.14 8.29
CA THR A 71 -18.61 17.87 9.01
C THR A 71 -17.45 17.06 8.45
N PHE A 72 -17.21 17.10 7.14
CA PHE A 72 -16.02 16.50 6.55
C PHE A 72 -14.75 17.13 7.14
N TYR A 73 -14.65 18.47 7.08
CA TYR A 73 -13.49 19.21 7.59
C TYR A 73 -13.31 19.14 9.10
N HIS A 74 -14.32 18.69 9.84
CA HIS A 74 -14.18 18.38 11.26
C HIS A 74 -13.36 17.10 11.50
N TYR A 75 -13.37 16.13 10.58
CA TYR A 75 -12.67 14.85 10.72
C TYR A 75 -11.43 14.71 9.85
N PHE A 76 -11.45 15.31 8.65
CA PHE A 76 -10.38 15.19 7.67
C PHE A 76 -10.08 16.57 7.08
N SER A 77 -8.81 16.96 7.08
CA SER A 77 -8.38 18.25 6.51
C SER A 77 -8.40 18.21 4.99
N SER A 78 -8.28 17.02 4.40
CA SER A 78 -8.26 16.80 2.96
C SER A 78 -8.69 15.38 2.59
N LYS A 79 -8.97 15.13 1.30
CA LYS A 79 -9.14 13.75 0.79
C LYS A 79 -7.84 12.94 0.83
N GLN A 80 -6.68 13.60 0.95
CA GLN A 80 -5.38 12.95 1.10
C GLN A 80 -5.25 12.30 2.48
N ASP A 81 -5.80 12.92 3.53
CA ASP A 81 -5.78 12.36 4.89
C ASP A 81 -6.49 10.99 4.94
N ILE A 82 -7.56 10.84 4.15
CA ILE A 82 -8.32 9.60 3.98
C ILE A 82 -7.47 8.55 3.26
N LEU A 83 -6.82 8.95 2.16
CA LEU A 83 -5.91 8.09 1.41
C LEU A 83 -4.77 7.56 2.31
N ASP A 84 -4.22 8.42 3.17
CA ASP A 84 -3.15 8.05 4.10
C ASP A 84 -3.59 7.01 5.13
N GLU A 85 -4.77 7.21 5.72
CA GLU A 85 -5.34 6.27 6.68
C GLU A 85 -5.64 4.92 6.02
N PHE A 86 -6.15 4.94 4.79
CA PHE A 86 -6.40 3.73 4.01
C PHE A 86 -5.11 2.96 3.70
N ILE A 87 -4.06 3.65 3.24
CA ILE A 87 -2.77 3.02 2.94
C ILE A 87 -2.13 2.46 4.21
N ALA A 88 -2.20 3.19 5.34
CA ALA A 88 -1.69 2.69 6.61
C ALA A 88 -2.37 1.38 7.02
N PHE A 89 -3.69 1.29 6.85
CA PHE A 89 -4.43 0.04 7.08
C PHE A 89 -3.96 -1.09 6.16
N GLU A 90 -3.85 -0.86 4.85
CA GLU A 90 -3.43 -1.93 3.93
C GLU A 90 -1.99 -2.37 4.18
N GLN A 91 -1.12 -1.47 4.62
CA GLN A 91 0.24 -1.82 5.06
C GLN A 91 0.26 -2.71 6.31
N GLU A 92 -0.70 -2.57 7.23
CA GLU A 92 -0.83 -3.48 8.38
C GLU A 92 -1.23 -4.90 7.94
N GLU A 93 -2.06 -5.02 6.89
CA GLU A 93 -2.43 -6.33 6.34
C GLU A 93 -1.25 -6.98 5.61
N ILE A 94 -0.44 -6.20 4.88
CA ILE A 94 0.82 -6.70 4.29
C ILE A 94 1.76 -7.20 5.39
N LEU A 95 1.92 -6.44 6.48
CA LEU A 95 2.72 -6.84 7.64
C LEU A 95 2.20 -8.15 8.24
N LYS A 96 0.88 -8.25 8.42
CA LYS A 96 0.26 -9.45 8.96
C LYS A 96 0.54 -10.67 8.06
N GLU A 97 0.28 -10.55 6.76
CA GLU A 97 0.50 -11.64 5.80
C GLU A 97 1.95 -12.13 5.81
N ILE A 98 2.94 -11.23 5.85
CA ILE A 98 4.35 -11.63 5.89
C ILE A 98 4.76 -12.22 7.25
N THR A 99 4.19 -11.76 8.36
CA THR A 99 4.47 -12.32 9.69
C THR A 99 3.85 -13.70 9.90
N GLU A 100 2.71 -13.97 9.29
CA GLU A 100 2.02 -15.27 9.32
C GLU A 100 2.63 -16.28 8.33
N TYR A 101 3.52 -15.84 7.43
CA TYR A 101 4.23 -16.72 6.51
C TYR A 101 5.29 -17.57 7.24
N GLU A 102 5.00 -18.86 7.38
CA GLU A 102 5.73 -19.78 8.27
C GLU A 102 7.12 -20.20 7.77
N ASP A 103 7.42 -20.06 6.47
CA ASP A 103 8.70 -20.54 5.94
C ASP A 103 9.88 -19.68 6.46
N PRO A 104 10.85 -20.25 7.20
CA PRO A 104 11.92 -19.47 7.81
C PRO A 104 12.97 -18.99 6.80
N SER A 105 12.94 -19.48 5.56
CA SER A 105 13.88 -19.06 4.52
C SER A 105 13.67 -17.60 4.13
N PHE A 106 14.72 -16.80 4.30
CA PHE A 106 14.75 -15.41 3.87
C PHE A 106 14.38 -15.27 2.40
N ILE A 107 14.96 -16.08 1.51
CA ILE A 107 14.70 -15.99 0.07
C ILE A 107 13.21 -16.22 -0.25
N LYS A 108 12.56 -17.16 0.45
CA LYS A 108 11.12 -17.37 0.26
C LYS A 108 10.29 -16.23 0.84
N LYS A 109 10.62 -15.75 2.04
CA LYS A 109 9.97 -14.59 2.67
C LYS A 109 10.08 -13.32 1.83
N ILE A 110 11.27 -12.99 1.34
CA ILE A 110 11.48 -11.77 0.55
C ILE A 110 10.75 -11.87 -0.80
N ASN A 111 10.74 -13.04 -1.45
CA ASN A 111 9.96 -13.24 -2.68
C ASN A 111 8.46 -13.12 -2.43
N LYS A 112 7.95 -13.66 -1.31
CA LYS A 112 6.55 -13.50 -0.90
C LYS A 112 6.21 -12.03 -0.64
N LEU A 113 7.08 -11.28 0.05
CA LEU A 113 6.92 -9.85 0.24
C LEU A 113 6.86 -9.12 -1.11
N LEU A 114 7.80 -9.39 -2.01
CA LEU A 114 7.80 -8.78 -3.35
C LEU A 114 6.52 -9.12 -4.12
N GLU A 115 6.03 -10.36 -4.07
CA GLU A 115 4.77 -10.76 -4.69
C GLU A 115 3.58 -9.93 -4.17
N ILE A 116 3.44 -9.82 -2.85
CA ILE A 116 2.36 -9.04 -2.21
C ILE A 116 2.45 -7.57 -2.66
N LEU A 117 3.65 -6.98 -2.62
CA LEU A 117 3.87 -5.59 -2.98
C LEU A 117 3.53 -5.31 -4.43
N PHE A 118 4.01 -6.12 -5.36
CA PHE A 118 3.78 -5.88 -6.79
C PHE A 118 2.32 -6.12 -7.17
N LYS A 119 1.65 -7.12 -6.58
CA LYS A 119 0.20 -7.32 -6.73
C LYS A 119 -0.59 -6.12 -6.21
N TYR A 120 -0.19 -5.56 -5.08
CA TYR A 120 -0.80 -4.34 -4.53
C TYR A 120 -0.63 -3.15 -5.49
N ILE A 121 0.60 -2.91 -5.98
CA ILE A 121 0.93 -1.81 -6.90
C ILE A 121 0.10 -1.91 -8.19
N GLU A 122 0.01 -3.12 -8.74
CA GLU A 122 -0.77 -3.42 -9.93
C GLU A 122 -2.26 -3.14 -9.70
N LEU A 123 -2.83 -3.69 -8.62
CA LEU A 123 -4.24 -3.54 -8.27
C LEU A 123 -4.65 -2.08 -8.10
N LYS A 124 -3.81 -1.26 -7.46
CA LYS A 124 -4.11 0.17 -7.25
C LYS A 124 -3.93 1.01 -8.51
N GLY A 125 -3.06 0.59 -9.43
CA GLY A 125 -2.85 1.26 -10.70
C GLY A 125 -2.00 2.53 -10.63
N LYS A 126 -1.61 3.01 -11.83
CA LYS A 126 -0.64 4.10 -12.01
C LYS A 126 -1.07 5.42 -11.36
N GLU A 127 -2.34 5.79 -11.47
CA GLU A 127 -2.82 7.09 -10.97
C GLU A 127 -2.81 7.19 -9.45
N PHE A 128 -3.23 6.11 -8.78
CA PHE A 128 -3.18 6.00 -7.32
C PHE A 128 -1.73 6.09 -6.84
N MET A 129 -0.83 5.31 -7.45
CA MET A 129 0.59 5.31 -7.10
C MET A 129 1.26 6.67 -7.37
N ALA A 130 0.90 7.35 -8.45
CA ALA A 130 1.37 8.71 -8.72
C ALA A 130 0.95 9.70 -7.62
N ALA A 131 -0.31 9.64 -7.18
CA ALA A 131 -0.82 10.48 -6.10
C ALA A 131 -0.12 10.20 -4.78
N PHE A 132 0.10 8.92 -4.47
CA PHE A 132 0.86 8.46 -3.31
C PHE A 132 2.29 9.04 -3.28
N LEU A 133 3.02 8.91 -4.38
CA LEU A 133 4.40 9.40 -4.49
C LEU A 133 4.49 10.94 -4.45
N ALA A 134 3.60 11.63 -5.16
CA ALA A 134 3.60 13.09 -5.24
C ALA A 134 3.44 13.74 -3.86
N LYS A 135 2.64 13.13 -2.97
CA LYS A 135 2.49 13.58 -1.58
C LYS A 135 3.80 13.50 -0.81
N ASN A 136 4.50 12.37 -0.88
CA ASN A 136 5.78 12.17 -0.17
C ASN A 136 6.84 13.19 -0.63
N MET A 137 6.77 13.67 -1.87
CA MET A 137 7.67 14.71 -2.40
C MET A 137 7.25 16.14 -2.03
N THR A 138 5.96 16.44 -1.95
CA THR A 138 5.46 17.83 -1.81
C THR A 138 5.16 18.24 -0.37
N ASN A 139 4.95 17.27 0.53
CA ASN A 139 4.77 17.52 1.96
C ASN A 139 5.61 16.53 2.78
N PRO A 140 6.95 16.67 2.75
CA PRO A 140 7.85 15.81 3.53
C PRO A 140 7.67 16.11 5.02
N GLN A 141 6.82 15.34 5.70
CA GLN A 141 6.69 15.39 7.15
C GLN A 141 7.61 14.32 7.76
N PRO A 142 8.57 14.68 8.63
CA PRO A 142 9.51 13.71 9.21
C PRO A 142 8.82 12.56 9.95
N GLU A 143 7.65 12.82 10.57
CA GLU A 143 6.80 11.81 11.20
C GLU A 143 5.97 10.94 10.22
N ASN A 144 5.72 11.40 8.98
CA ASN A 144 5.04 10.59 7.96
C ASN A 144 5.99 9.67 7.19
N ILE A 145 7.31 9.93 7.25
CA ILE A 145 8.34 9.03 6.70
C ILE A 145 8.30 7.66 7.41
N PHE A 146 7.76 7.56 8.63
CA PHE A 146 7.74 6.31 9.39
C PHE A 146 6.37 5.61 9.40
N LYS A 147 5.25 6.31 9.20
CA LYS A 147 3.90 5.71 9.21
C LYS A 147 3.41 5.23 7.83
N VAL A 148 4.04 5.70 6.76
CA VAL A 148 3.68 5.36 5.37
C VAL A 148 4.74 4.43 4.72
N TYR A 149 5.72 3.95 5.50
CA TYR A 149 6.84 3.13 5.06
C TYR A 149 6.97 1.79 5.81
N ASN A 150 5.86 1.12 6.14
CA ASN A 150 5.95 -0.16 6.85
C ASN A 150 6.69 -1.24 6.05
N VAL A 151 6.62 -1.18 4.71
CA VAL A 151 7.34 -2.10 3.82
C VAL A 151 8.87 -2.00 3.96
N ARG A 152 9.40 -0.80 4.16
CA ARG A 152 10.85 -0.60 4.39
C ARG A 152 11.25 -1.21 5.73
N GLU A 153 10.45 -1.03 6.77
CA GLU A 153 10.72 -1.61 8.09
C GLU A 153 10.58 -3.13 8.09
N ILE A 154 9.59 -3.69 7.36
CA ILE A 154 9.48 -5.13 7.11
C ILE A 154 10.74 -5.64 6.41
N LEU A 155 11.17 -4.97 5.33
CA LEU A 155 12.37 -5.36 4.59
C LEU A 155 13.61 -5.31 5.47
N ARG A 156 13.78 -4.23 6.24
CA ARG A 156 14.87 -4.05 7.20
C ARG A 156 14.88 -5.18 8.22
N ALA A 157 13.74 -5.51 8.82
CA ALA A 157 13.61 -6.61 9.77
C ALA A 157 13.99 -7.96 9.14
N LEU A 158 13.47 -8.27 7.93
CA LEU A 158 13.82 -9.49 7.22
C LEU A 158 15.32 -9.62 6.95
N LEU A 159 15.98 -8.51 6.58
CA LEU A 159 17.43 -8.48 6.34
C LEU A 159 18.23 -8.75 7.62
N HIS A 160 17.87 -8.08 8.72
CA HIS A 160 18.50 -8.30 10.03
C HIS A 160 18.29 -9.72 10.54
N ASP A 161 17.06 -10.24 10.49
CA ASP A 161 16.72 -11.58 10.96
C ASP A 161 17.43 -12.66 10.13
N GLY A 162 17.47 -12.49 8.81
CA GLY A 162 18.12 -13.43 7.90
C GLY A 162 19.64 -13.51 8.08
N GLU A 163 20.30 -12.36 8.27
CA GLU A 163 21.74 -12.30 8.55
C GLU A 163 22.07 -12.83 9.95
N ALA A 164 21.28 -12.47 10.97
CA ALA A 164 21.44 -12.99 12.33
C ALA A 164 21.23 -14.51 12.41
N ALA A 165 20.34 -15.06 11.58
CA ALA A 165 20.14 -16.50 11.43
C ALA A 165 21.20 -17.19 10.55
N GLY A 166 22.17 -16.44 10.03
CA GLY A 166 23.28 -16.97 9.23
C GLY A 166 22.87 -17.48 7.83
N GLN A 167 21.74 -17.01 7.29
CA GLN A 167 21.25 -17.44 5.98
C GLN A 167 22.01 -16.80 4.81
N PHE A 168 22.60 -15.64 5.06
CA PHE A 168 23.44 -14.87 4.14
C PHE A 168 24.25 -13.85 4.95
N ARG A 169 25.17 -13.16 4.27
CA ARG A 169 25.83 -11.95 4.75
C ARG A 169 25.55 -10.79 3.82
N CYS A 170 25.22 -9.62 4.36
CA CYS A 170 25.11 -8.40 3.54
C CYS A 170 26.49 -7.92 3.10
N VAL A 171 26.62 -7.40 1.88
CA VAL A 171 27.90 -6.85 1.36
C VAL A 171 28.45 -5.70 2.25
N GLU A 172 27.57 -4.95 2.91
CA GLU A 172 27.91 -3.85 3.84
C GLU A 172 27.19 -4.03 5.18
N SER A 173 25.86 -3.85 5.20
CA SER A 173 25.00 -4.06 6.36
C SER A 173 23.54 -4.24 5.92
N PRO A 174 22.66 -4.81 6.78
CA PRO A 174 21.23 -4.89 6.52
C PRO A 174 20.61 -3.54 6.20
N ASP A 175 21.00 -2.49 6.94
CA ASP A 175 20.47 -1.14 6.74
C ASP A 175 20.89 -0.57 5.38
N TYR A 176 22.15 -0.76 4.98
CA TYR A 176 22.65 -0.29 3.68
C TYR A 176 21.93 -0.99 2.52
N VAL A 177 21.78 -2.32 2.59
CA VAL A 177 21.06 -3.09 1.57
C VAL A 177 19.59 -2.67 1.52
N CYS A 178 18.96 -2.44 2.68
CA CYS A 178 17.59 -1.94 2.77
C CYS A 178 17.43 -0.60 2.06
N GLU A 179 18.35 0.35 2.24
CA GLU A 179 18.28 1.66 1.57
C GLU A 179 18.36 1.54 0.05
N ILE A 180 19.27 0.70 -0.47
CA ILE A 180 19.39 0.47 -1.92
C ILE A 180 18.08 -0.10 -2.48
N LEU A 181 17.56 -1.15 -1.86
CA LEU A 181 16.35 -1.82 -2.30
C LEU A 181 15.13 -0.89 -2.24
N ALA A 182 14.96 -0.18 -1.13
CA ALA A 182 13.85 0.78 -0.96
C ALA A 182 13.93 1.91 -1.99
N THR A 183 15.13 2.45 -2.23
CA THR A 183 15.34 3.49 -3.25
C THR A 183 15.01 2.97 -4.65
N MET A 184 15.38 1.72 -4.97
CA MET A 184 15.08 1.12 -6.27
C MET A 184 13.58 0.90 -6.47
N VAL A 185 12.86 0.44 -5.44
CA VAL A 185 11.39 0.30 -5.47
C VAL A 185 10.73 1.65 -5.75
N ILE A 186 11.11 2.70 -5.01
CA ILE A 186 10.58 4.06 -5.21
C ILE A 186 10.91 4.57 -6.62
N GLY A 187 12.11 4.31 -7.13
CA GLY A 187 12.53 4.66 -8.48
C GLY A 187 11.66 3.97 -9.55
N TYR A 188 11.44 2.67 -9.43
CA TYR A 188 10.56 1.92 -10.34
C TYR A 188 9.12 2.41 -10.28
N LEU A 189 8.58 2.65 -9.09
CA LEU A 189 7.23 3.19 -8.93
C LEU A 189 7.09 4.58 -9.56
N SER A 190 8.09 5.44 -9.37
CA SER A 190 8.10 6.79 -9.93
C SER A 190 8.15 6.76 -11.46
N PHE A 191 9.01 5.91 -12.02
CA PHE A 191 9.12 5.74 -13.46
C PHE A 191 7.83 5.13 -14.03
N TRP A 192 7.36 4.01 -13.49
CA TRP A 192 6.16 3.31 -13.93
C TRP A 192 4.89 4.18 -13.91
N SER A 193 4.70 4.93 -12.83
CA SER A 193 3.55 5.83 -12.68
C SER A 193 3.62 7.07 -13.60
N SER A 194 4.80 7.42 -14.09
CA SER A 194 4.99 8.51 -15.05
C SER A 194 4.77 8.10 -16.51
N LEU A 195 4.82 6.80 -16.81
CA LEU A 195 4.58 6.29 -18.15
C LEU A 195 3.10 6.43 -18.52
N ARG A 196 2.84 6.85 -19.76
CA ARG A 196 1.51 6.69 -20.35
C ARG A 196 1.15 5.22 -20.36
N ASP A 197 -0.15 4.92 -20.27
CA ASP A 197 -0.59 3.54 -20.34
C ASP A 197 -0.17 2.92 -21.68
N SER A 198 0.74 1.95 -21.58
CA SER A 198 1.31 1.21 -22.70
C SER A 198 0.50 -0.06 -23.00
N GLY A 199 -0.50 -0.39 -22.17
CA GLY A 199 -1.19 -1.67 -22.16
C GLY A 199 -0.30 -2.84 -21.68
N LYS A 200 0.91 -2.56 -21.19
CA LYS A 200 1.92 -3.56 -20.75
C LYS A 200 2.30 -3.43 -19.28
N SER A 201 1.41 -2.85 -18.47
CA SER A 201 1.70 -2.54 -17.08
C SER A 201 2.08 -3.78 -16.25
N GLU A 202 1.46 -4.93 -16.51
CA GLU A 202 1.78 -6.22 -15.85
C GLU A 202 3.20 -6.70 -16.20
N GLU A 203 3.57 -6.69 -17.49
CA GLU A 203 4.92 -7.07 -17.96
C GLU A 203 6.01 -6.16 -17.37
N GLU A 204 5.74 -4.85 -17.30
CA GLU A 204 6.64 -3.85 -16.71
C GLU A 204 6.91 -4.13 -15.23
N LEU A 205 5.84 -4.36 -14.45
CA LEU A 205 5.93 -4.65 -13.02
C LEU A 205 6.63 -5.99 -12.75
N GLU A 206 6.35 -7.02 -13.54
CA GLU A 206 7.03 -8.31 -13.43
C GLU A 206 8.53 -8.20 -13.71
N GLN A 207 8.93 -7.38 -14.68
CA GLN A 207 10.35 -7.11 -14.95
C GLN A 207 11.03 -6.40 -13.77
N TYR A 208 10.37 -5.43 -13.13
CA TYR A 208 10.90 -4.77 -11.93
C TYR A 208 11.04 -5.71 -10.75
N ARG A 209 10.06 -6.61 -10.54
CA ARG A 209 10.15 -7.67 -9.53
C ARG A 209 11.37 -8.55 -9.76
N LYS A 210 11.59 -9.02 -10.99
CA LYS A 210 12.77 -9.82 -11.36
C LYS A 210 14.07 -9.08 -11.10
N ASN A 211 14.15 -7.79 -11.47
CA ASN A 211 15.34 -6.98 -11.22
C ASN A 211 15.67 -6.88 -9.72
N LEU A 212 14.66 -6.73 -8.87
CA LEU A 212 14.83 -6.72 -7.41
C LEU A 212 15.34 -8.07 -6.90
N SER A 213 14.77 -9.19 -7.36
CA SER A 213 15.24 -10.53 -6.96
C SER A 213 16.71 -10.78 -7.36
N VAL A 214 17.12 -10.33 -8.55
CA VAL A 214 18.53 -10.39 -8.98
C VAL A 214 19.40 -9.52 -8.09
N LEU A 215 19.01 -8.27 -7.85
CA LEU A 215 19.78 -7.35 -7.00
C LEU A 215 19.95 -7.90 -5.58
N ILE A 216 18.88 -8.43 -4.97
CA ILE A 216 18.94 -9.11 -3.67
C ILE A 216 19.98 -10.23 -3.70
N SER A 217 19.94 -11.09 -4.72
CA SER A 217 20.89 -12.20 -4.85
C SER A 217 22.35 -11.73 -5.01
N THR A 218 22.59 -10.50 -5.50
CA THR A 218 23.94 -9.94 -5.63
C THR A 218 24.44 -9.18 -4.40
N LEU A 219 23.52 -8.64 -3.59
CA LEU A 219 23.84 -7.86 -2.39
C LEU A 219 23.99 -8.74 -1.13
N LEU A 220 23.70 -10.03 -1.28
CA LEU A 220 23.77 -11.04 -0.24
C LEU A 220 24.79 -12.11 -0.64
N CYS A 221 25.66 -12.51 0.28
CA CYS A 221 26.73 -13.49 0.09
C CYS A 221 26.54 -14.73 0.96
#